data_AF-A0A432T8M4-F1
#
_entry.id   AF-A0A432T8M4-F1
#
_cell.length_a   1.000
_cell.length_b   1.000
_cell.length_c   1.000
_cell.angle_alpha   90.00
_cell.angle_beta   90.00
_cell.angle_gamma   90.00
#
_symmetry.space_group_name_H-M   'P 1'
#
loop_
_entity.id
_entity.type
_entity.pdbx_description
1 polymer ?
#
loop_
_entity_poly.entity_id
_entity_poly.type
_entity_poly.pdbx_seq_one_letter_code
_entity_poly.pdbx_strand_id
1 'polypeptide(L)'
;MIKQMIKTSLLAGSALLLMSGCGSDNKANSNDAVGGHNEQGALSIVYESTSADPASGKMIAHYHVHAVDENGNAISGLPLKVSLVNGARELRGQKVQHDTGTILSTKPISFHDDGIDFSQTDVRKGDTLIVIPSSGKTGKDYLGDWTIVEKGHDLGLRERSYGLESTNGLTYIIGNEQRWLSGRISAVAHVQGRGRNDTNSTSSSNHGFTYFDIVFDPVLAGHTATVGVHTEGNRMGGAKVITLRGGEFVAPDVKIPVTGKTEYATMRILIDPGDGMGTENLIDVELVPTSFTVEPLSNCRINYRLSDFRTDHNGEVTIAVDTFKSADSNSSKETSSSECTLKWNASAGSIYYEY
;
A
#
# COMPACT_ATOMS: atom_id res chain seq x y z
N MET A 1 -1.71 15.60 67.86
CA MET A 1 -0.70 16.35 67.07
C MET A 1 -0.91 15.98 65.61
N ILE A 2 -1.74 16.74 64.88
CA ILE A 2 -1.39 17.87 63.98
C ILE A 2 -0.93 17.38 62.60
N LYS A 3 -1.81 17.64 61.60
CA LYS A 3 -1.62 18.16 60.21
C LYS A 3 -0.41 17.63 59.39
N GLN A 4 -0.45 17.44 58.07
CA GLN A 4 -0.97 18.35 57.04
C GLN A 4 -0.87 17.71 55.64
N MET A 5 -1.83 18.02 54.76
CA MET A 5 -1.72 17.95 53.29
C MET A 5 -0.56 18.79 52.76
N ILE A 6 0.10 18.33 51.68
CA ILE A 6 0.60 19.20 50.60
C ILE A 6 0.36 18.53 49.24
N LYS A 7 -0.44 19.20 48.39
CA LYS A 7 -0.48 19.08 46.93
C LYS A 7 0.50 20.10 46.34
N THR A 8 1.30 19.70 45.35
CA THR A 8 1.92 20.53 44.27
C THR A 8 2.89 19.60 43.51
N SER A 9 3.21 19.64 42.22
CA SER A 9 2.68 20.17 40.96
C SER A 9 3.72 19.82 39.87
N LEU A 10 3.28 19.73 38.61
CA LEU A 10 4.02 20.08 37.37
C LEU A 10 5.14 19.18 36.75
N LEU A 11 4.82 18.70 35.52
CA LEU A 11 5.50 18.93 34.22
C LEU A 11 6.99 18.55 34.00
N ALA A 12 7.22 17.57 33.14
CA ALA A 12 8.22 17.51 32.03
C ALA A 12 7.99 16.16 31.32
N GLY A 13 7.84 16.03 30.00
CA GLY A 13 8.64 16.62 28.93
C GLY A 13 9.44 15.48 28.29
N SER A 14 8.86 14.79 27.30
CA SER A 14 9.56 13.76 26.52
C SER A 14 9.78 14.28 25.10
N ALA A 15 11.03 14.59 24.82
CA ALA A 15 11.54 15.11 23.58
C ALA A 15 11.46 14.08 22.45
N LEU A 16 11.00 14.52 21.28
CA LEU A 16 11.14 13.83 20.01
C LEU A 16 12.50 14.23 19.41
N LEU A 17 13.38 13.25 19.21
CA LEU A 17 14.67 13.43 18.57
C LEU A 17 14.50 13.57 17.05
N LEU A 18 14.72 14.78 16.56
CA LEU A 18 15.08 15.09 15.17
C LEU A 18 16.54 14.70 14.96
N MET A 19 16.82 13.88 13.95
CA MET A 19 18.18 13.65 13.45
C MET A 19 18.34 14.42 12.14
N SER A 20 19.18 15.45 12.21
CA SER A 20 19.73 16.22 11.10
C SER A 20 20.87 15.46 10.43
N GLY A 21 20.95 15.55 9.11
CA GLY A 21 22.12 15.18 8.32
C GLY A 21 22.40 16.29 7.32
N CYS A 22 23.49 17.02 7.53
CA CYS A 22 23.97 18.14 6.72
C CYS A 22 25.38 17.80 6.19
N GLY A 23 25.70 18.25 4.97
CA GLY A 23 27.02 18.18 4.31
C GLY A 23 26.92 17.57 2.91
N SER A 24 27.41 18.16 1.81
CA SER A 24 28.58 19.04 1.62
C SER A 24 28.48 19.80 0.28
N ASP A 25 29.09 20.99 0.25
CA ASP A 25 29.18 21.95 -0.85
C ASP A 25 29.81 21.45 -2.16
N ASN A 26 29.32 21.97 -3.30
CA ASN A 26 30.15 22.42 -4.42
C ASN A 26 29.40 23.48 -5.25
N LYS A 27 29.96 24.70 -5.32
CA LYS A 27 29.48 25.79 -6.16
C LYS A 27 29.80 25.53 -7.64
N ALA A 28 28.86 25.85 -8.52
CA ALA A 28 29.15 26.27 -9.89
C ALA A 28 28.40 27.57 -10.22
N ASN A 29 29.04 28.35 -11.09
CA ASN A 29 28.89 29.79 -11.28
C ASN A 29 27.61 30.18 -12.04
N SER A 30 27.13 31.39 -11.75
CA SER A 30 26.02 32.08 -12.40
C SER A 30 26.24 32.32 -13.90
N ASN A 31 25.23 32.02 -14.72
CA ASN A 31 24.64 32.90 -15.73
C ASN A 31 23.75 32.07 -16.67
N ASP A 32 22.45 32.04 -16.42
CA ASP A 32 21.43 32.32 -17.44
C ASP A 32 20.06 32.41 -16.77
N ALA A 33 19.47 33.59 -16.85
CA ALA A 33 18.23 33.96 -16.21
C ALA A 33 17.04 33.61 -17.11
N VAL A 34 16.22 32.66 -16.68
CA VAL A 34 14.75 32.67 -16.84
C VAL A 34 14.16 32.01 -15.58
N GLY A 35 13.46 32.79 -14.75
CA GLY A 35 12.54 32.31 -13.69
C GLY A 35 13.08 31.26 -12.72
N GLY A 36 13.93 31.68 -11.78
CA GLY A 36 14.54 30.81 -10.79
C GLY A 36 13.55 30.24 -9.76
N HIS A 37 13.35 28.93 -9.83
CA HIS A 37 13.21 28.11 -8.64
C HIS A 37 14.40 27.13 -8.66
N ASN A 38 15.38 27.35 -7.78
CA ASN A 38 16.34 26.31 -7.42
C ASN A 38 15.58 25.30 -6.55
N GLU A 39 14.82 24.41 -7.20
CA GLU A 39 13.84 23.52 -6.57
C GLU A 39 14.52 22.33 -5.88
N GLN A 40 15.02 22.53 -4.67
CA GLN A 40 15.14 21.46 -3.68
C GLN A 40 13.78 21.36 -2.98
N GLY A 41 12.95 20.41 -3.40
CA GLY A 41 11.63 20.18 -2.80
C GLY A 41 11.29 18.70 -2.72
N ALA A 42 10.36 18.37 -1.82
CA ALA A 42 9.89 17.02 -1.55
C ALA A 42 8.37 16.93 -1.73
N LEU A 43 7.92 15.76 -2.19
CA LEU A 43 6.50 15.44 -2.34
C LEU A 43 6.10 14.37 -1.32
N SER A 44 5.01 14.61 -0.60
CA SER A 44 4.44 13.64 0.35
C SER A 44 3.02 13.27 -0.07
N ILE A 45 2.75 11.97 -0.25
CA ILE A 45 1.41 11.44 -0.55
C ILE A 45 0.71 11.07 0.77
N VAL A 46 -0.45 11.67 1.01
CA VAL A 46 -1.19 11.58 2.27
C VAL A 46 -2.61 11.10 2.01
N TYR A 47 -3.03 10.11 2.80
CA TYR A 47 -4.40 9.58 2.78
C TYR A 47 -5.31 10.46 3.65
N GLU A 48 -6.52 10.72 3.17
CA GLU A 48 -7.52 11.49 3.91
C GLU A 48 -8.65 10.59 4.44
N SER A 49 -9.32 9.90 3.52
CA SER A 49 -10.49 9.09 3.82
C SER A 49 -10.81 8.16 2.65
N THR A 50 -11.72 7.21 2.85
CA THR A 50 -12.34 6.44 1.78
C THR A 50 -13.85 6.59 1.92
N SER A 51 -14.54 6.69 0.79
CA SER A 51 -15.99 6.62 0.69
C SER A 51 -16.42 5.54 -0.30
N ALA A 52 -17.66 5.06 -0.15
CA ALA A 52 -18.32 4.22 -1.13
C ALA A 52 -19.08 5.08 -2.15
N ASP A 53 -19.11 4.64 -3.41
CA ASP A 53 -19.99 5.18 -4.44
C ASP A 53 -20.96 4.10 -4.92
N PRO A 54 -22.18 4.05 -4.34
CA PRO A 54 -23.19 3.06 -4.71
C PRO A 54 -23.65 3.16 -6.17
N ALA A 55 -23.51 4.32 -6.81
CA ALA A 55 -23.95 4.50 -8.19
C ALA A 55 -23.03 3.79 -9.19
N SER A 56 -21.72 3.80 -8.93
CA SER A 56 -20.72 3.13 -9.77
C SER A 56 -20.32 1.74 -9.25
N GLY A 57 -20.70 1.39 -8.02
CA GLY A 57 -20.26 0.15 -7.39
C GLY A 57 -18.78 0.18 -7.01
N LYS A 58 -18.19 1.37 -6.82
CA LYS A 58 -16.74 1.55 -6.55
C LYS A 58 -16.48 2.11 -5.17
N MET A 59 -15.25 1.93 -4.71
CA MET A 59 -14.68 2.66 -3.59
C MET A 59 -13.88 3.86 -4.11
N ILE A 60 -13.90 4.97 -3.37
CA ILE A 60 -13.16 6.18 -3.68
C ILE A 60 -12.29 6.53 -2.48
N ALA A 61 -10.98 6.33 -2.61
CA ALA A 61 -10.01 6.75 -1.61
C ALA A 61 -9.46 8.14 -1.95
N HIS A 62 -9.59 9.06 -1.02
CA HIS A 62 -9.23 10.47 -1.14
C HIS A 62 -7.80 10.68 -0.63
N TYR A 63 -6.99 11.36 -1.44
CA TYR A 63 -5.61 11.67 -1.12
C TYR A 63 -5.29 13.12 -1.46
N HIS A 64 -4.19 13.60 -0.87
CA HIS A 64 -3.50 14.77 -1.36
C HIS A 64 -1.99 14.53 -1.44
N VAL A 65 -1.35 15.28 -2.33
CA VAL A 65 0.10 15.49 -2.35
C VAL A 65 0.38 16.82 -1.67
N HIS A 66 1.30 16.81 -0.71
CA HIS A 66 1.87 18.02 -0.13
C HIS A 66 3.27 18.23 -0.68
N ALA A 67 3.49 19.38 -1.32
CA ALA A 67 4.78 19.79 -1.86
C ALA A 67 5.43 20.85 -0.96
N VAL A 68 6.66 20.59 -0.52
CA VAL A 68 7.43 21.49 0.34
C VAL A 68 8.84 21.70 -0.18
N ASP A 69 9.41 22.88 0.08
CA ASP A 69 10.83 23.17 -0.17
C ASP A 69 11.73 22.55 0.92
N GLU A 70 13.05 22.70 0.76
CA GLU A 70 14.07 22.29 1.72
C GLU A 70 13.89 22.89 3.14
N ASN A 71 13.16 24.01 3.25
CA ASN A 71 12.87 24.69 4.51
C ASN A 71 11.50 24.29 5.09
N GLY A 72 10.76 23.41 4.42
CA GLY A 72 9.42 22.98 4.82
C GLY A 72 8.30 23.96 4.44
N ASN A 73 8.57 24.97 3.62
CA ASN A 73 7.54 25.89 3.13
C ASN A 73 6.78 25.24 1.97
N ALA A 74 5.47 25.47 1.92
CA ALA A 74 4.62 24.97 0.86
C ALA A 74 5.02 25.52 -0.52
N ILE A 75 5.14 24.64 -1.52
CA ILE A 75 5.38 25.00 -2.92
C ILE A 75 4.06 25.00 -3.69
N SER A 76 3.67 26.18 -4.18
CA SER A 76 2.39 26.38 -4.89
C SER A 76 2.58 26.35 -6.42
N GLY A 77 1.51 26.04 -7.15
CA GLY A 77 1.49 26.11 -8.62
C GLY A 77 2.22 24.97 -9.35
N LEU A 78 2.63 23.91 -8.66
CA LEU A 78 3.31 22.78 -9.29
C LEU A 78 2.31 21.94 -10.12
N PRO A 79 2.55 21.73 -11.43
CA PRO A 79 1.73 20.83 -12.24
C PRO A 79 2.14 19.39 -11.92
N LEU A 80 1.34 18.71 -11.09
CA LEU A 80 1.60 17.34 -10.70
C LEU A 80 0.83 16.36 -11.59
N LYS A 81 1.55 15.35 -12.09
CA LYS A 81 1.00 14.13 -12.66
C LYS A 81 1.06 13.03 -11.63
N VAL A 82 -0.05 12.32 -11.47
CA VAL A 82 -0.18 11.19 -10.55
C VAL A 82 -0.48 9.93 -11.35
N SER A 83 0.20 8.84 -10.99
CA SER A 83 0.08 7.53 -11.64
C SER A 83 -0.04 6.44 -10.57
N LEU A 84 -0.63 5.30 -10.95
CA LEU A 84 -0.84 4.16 -10.07
C LEU A 84 -0.35 2.86 -10.72
N VAL A 85 0.29 2.02 -9.92
CA VAL A 85 0.49 0.60 -10.22
C VAL A 85 -0.33 -0.20 -9.20
N ASN A 86 -1.43 -0.76 -9.68
CA ASN A 86 -2.26 -1.71 -8.95
C ASN A 86 -1.89 -3.15 -9.34
N GLY A 87 -1.86 -3.46 -10.64
CA GLY A 87 -1.39 -4.74 -11.17
C GLY A 87 0.10 -4.72 -11.44
N ALA A 88 0.91 -5.05 -10.43
CA ALA A 88 2.35 -5.22 -10.59
C ALA A 88 2.68 -6.43 -11.46
N ARG A 89 3.66 -6.26 -12.35
CA ARG A 89 4.29 -7.34 -13.12
C ARG A 89 5.22 -8.10 -12.19
N GLU A 90 5.21 -9.42 -12.29
CA GLU A 90 6.11 -10.26 -11.51
C GLU A 90 7.40 -10.48 -12.29
N LEU A 91 8.49 -9.92 -11.77
CA LEU A 91 9.81 -10.03 -12.37
C LEU A 91 10.69 -10.84 -11.40
N ARG A 92 11.34 -11.90 -11.89
CA ARG A 92 12.17 -12.81 -11.08
C ARG A 92 11.43 -13.37 -9.84
N GLY A 93 10.12 -13.60 -9.94
CA GLY A 93 9.31 -14.11 -8.84
C GLY A 93 8.89 -13.06 -7.80
N GLN A 94 9.06 -11.76 -8.10
CA GLN A 94 8.81 -10.66 -7.17
C GLN A 94 8.04 -9.53 -7.86
N LYS A 95 7.11 -8.89 -7.14
CA LYS A 95 6.37 -7.71 -7.62
C LYS A 95 7.24 -6.44 -7.54
N VAL A 96 7.98 -6.28 -6.44
CA VAL A 96 8.90 -5.15 -6.22
C VAL A 96 10.32 -5.66 -6.38
N GLN A 97 11.11 -4.94 -7.18
CA GLN A 97 12.53 -5.22 -7.37
C GLN A 97 13.32 -4.28 -6.47
N HIS A 98 14.20 -4.85 -5.62
CA HIS A 98 14.93 -4.10 -4.62
C HIS A 98 16.37 -3.85 -5.03
N ASP A 99 16.75 -2.57 -5.11
CA ASP A 99 18.12 -2.10 -5.31
C ASP A 99 18.85 -2.68 -6.54
N THR A 100 18.11 -3.01 -7.60
CA THR A 100 18.66 -3.53 -8.87
C THR A 100 18.47 -2.58 -10.05
N GLY A 101 17.50 -1.67 -9.96
CA GLY A 101 17.15 -0.77 -11.05
C GLY A 101 18.22 0.30 -11.30
N THR A 102 18.39 0.67 -12.57
CA THR A 102 19.27 1.75 -12.99
C THR A 102 18.57 2.64 -14.00
N ILE A 103 18.47 3.94 -13.69
CA ILE A 103 18.12 4.94 -14.69
C ILE A 103 19.39 5.46 -15.33
N LEU A 104 19.43 5.42 -16.66
CA LEU A 104 20.55 5.88 -17.47
C LEU A 104 20.16 7.19 -18.17
N SER A 105 21.02 8.20 -18.03
CA SER A 105 20.85 9.50 -18.67
C SER A 105 21.26 9.46 -20.15
N THR A 106 20.55 8.63 -20.92
CA THR A 106 20.71 8.46 -22.37
C THR A 106 19.70 9.34 -23.13
N LYS A 107 19.75 9.31 -24.48
CA LYS A 107 18.77 9.98 -25.35
C LYS A 107 18.11 8.94 -26.28
N PRO A 108 16.89 8.45 -25.97
CA PRO A 108 16.03 8.77 -24.82
C PRO A 108 16.57 8.19 -23.50
N ILE A 109 16.06 8.66 -22.36
CA ILE A 109 16.37 8.08 -21.04
C ILE A 109 15.96 6.60 -21.06
N SER A 110 16.80 5.73 -20.54
CA SER A 110 16.50 4.30 -20.42
C SER A 110 16.52 3.83 -18.97
N PHE A 111 15.81 2.74 -18.72
CA PHE A 111 15.83 2.00 -17.48
C PHE A 111 16.36 0.59 -17.72
N HIS A 112 17.33 0.21 -16.90
CA HIS A 112 18.03 -1.05 -16.97
C HIS A 112 17.96 -1.79 -15.63
N ASP A 113 17.98 -3.12 -15.68
CA ASP A 113 18.16 -3.99 -14.51
C ASP A 113 19.04 -5.17 -14.92
N ASP A 114 20.19 -5.33 -14.26
CA ASP A 114 21.21 -6.33 -14.62
C ASP A 114 20.67 -7.79 -14.57
N GLY A 115 19.59 -8.03 -13.84
CA GLY A 115 18.98 -9.35 -13.70
C GLY A 115 17.80 -9.62 -14.63
N ILE A 116 17.37 -8.64 -15.44
CA ILE A 116 16.13 -8.72 -16.20
C ILE A 116 16.34 -8.27 -17.65
N ASP A 117 16.15 -9.19 -18.59
CA ASP A 117 15.92 -8.84 -19.99
C ASP A 117 14.44 -8.51 -20.18
N PHE A 118 14.11 -7.22 -20.26
CA PHE A 118 12.71 -6.80 -20.36
C PHE A 118 12.03 -7.33 -21.63
N SER A 119 12.76 -7.66 -22.69
CA SER A 119 12.20 -8.20 -23.93
C SER A 119 11.50 -9.54 -23.72
N GLN A 120 11.94 -10.30 -22.70
CA GLN A 120 11.43 -11.62 -22.33
C GLN A 120 10.39 -11.57 -21.20
N THR A 121 10.01 -10.39 -20.73
CA THR A 121 9.02 -10.21 -19.64
C THR A 121 7.62 -9.95 -20.18
N ASP A 122 6.63 -9.91 -19.30
CA ASP A 122 5.25 -9.51 -19.61
C ASP A 122 5.02 -7.99 -19.57
N VAL A 123 6.05 -7.19 -19.23
CA VAL A 123 6.03 -5.72 -19.29
C VAL A 123 5.62 -5.25 -20.68
N ARG A 124 4.79 -4.22 -20.76
CA ARG A 124 4.26 -3.67 -22.02
C ARG A 124 4.54 -2.19 -22.15
N LYS A 125 4.57 -1.71 -23.39
CA LYS A 125 4.46 -0.27 -23.66
C LYS A 125 3.15 0.24 -23.06
N GLY A 126 3.24 1.34 -22.31
CA GLY A 126 2.11 1.91 -21.58
C GLY A 126 1.96 1.39 -20.15
N ASP A 127 2.69 0.35 -19.73
CA ASP A 127 2.89 0.10 -18.30
C ASP A 127 3.65 1.30 -17.68
N THR A 128 3.44 1.48 -16.38
CA THR A 128 4.08 2.51 -15.57
C THR A 128 5.20 1.86 -14.77
N LEU A 129 6.41 2.44 -14.87
CA LEU A 129 7.50 2.18 -13.94
C LEU A 129 7.40 3.21 -12.81
N ILE A 130 7.37 2.77 -11.55
CA ILE A 130 7.46 3.67 -10.39
C ILE A 130 8.72 3.33 -9.61
N VAL A 131 9.59 4.33 -9.43
CA VAL A 131 10.76 4.22 -8.55
C VAL A 131 10.39 4.68 -7.15
N ILE A 132 10.63 3.80 -6.18
CA ILE A 132 10.20 3.95 -4.79
C ILE A 132 11.40 4.37 -3.94
N PRO A 133 11.23 5.26 -2.94
CA PRO A 133 12.30 5.60 -2.02
C PRO A 133 12.86 4.36 -1.31
N SER A 134 14.18 4.18 -1.33
CA SER A 134 14.89 3.16 -0.54
C SER A 134 16.07 3.77 0.21
N SER A 135 16.76 2.96 1.02
CA SER A 135 17.88 3.44 1.85
C SER A 135 18.97 4.08 1.01
N GLY A 136 19.26 5.36 1.26
CA GLY A 136 20.22 6.14 0.47
C GLY A 136 19.75 6.48 -0.95
N LYS A 137 18.49 6.17 -1.30
CA LYS A 137 17.90 6.42 -2.62
C LYS A 137 16.59 7.20 -2.51
N THR A 138 16.70 8.49 -2.19
CA THR A 138 15.55 9.39 -2.00
C THR A 138 15.56 10.62 -2.91
N GLY A 139 16.40 10.64 -3.95
CA GLY A 139 16.55 11.75 -4.89
C GLY A 139 15.29 11.97 -5.72
N LYS A 140 14.72 13.17 -5.63
CA LYS A 140 13.49 13.59 -6.35
C LYS A 140 13.61 13.44 -7.86
N ASP A 141 14.82 13.49 -8.42
CA ASP A 141 15.03 13.51 -9.87
C ASP A 141 14.82 12.12 -10.51
N TYR A 142 14.75 11.04 -9.73
CA TYR A 142 14.44 9.70 -10.23
C TYR A 142 13.22 9.04 -9.60
N LEU A 143 12.75 9.52 -8.45
CA LEU A 143 11.54 9.00 -7.81
C LEU A 143 10.28 9.24 -8.64
N GLY A 144 9.20 8.52 -8.32
CA GLY A 144 7.90 8.71 -8.96
C GLY A 144 7.75 7.92 -10.25
N ASP A 145 6.73 8.25 -11.03
CA ASP A 145 6.39 7.49 -12.22
C ASP A 145 7.20 7.87 -13.46
N TRP A 146 7.38 6.87 -14.30
CA TRP A 146 8.10 6.91 -15.54
C TRP A 146 7.28 6.18 -16.59
N THR A 147 6.98 6.87 -17.69
CA THR A 147 6.11 6.29 -18.71
C THR A 147 6.93 5.47 -19.69
N ILE A 148 6.68 4.16 -19.76
CA ILE A 148 7.38 3.25 -20.68
C ILE A 148 6.86 3.46 -22.10
N VAL A 149 7.74 3.86 -23.02
CA VAL A 149 7.41 4.11 -24.44
C VAL A 149 8.03 3.10 -25.40
N GLU A 150 9.06 2.38 -24.95
CA GLU A 150 9.77 1.37 -25.70
C GLU A 150 10.19 0.22 -24.79
N LYS A 151 10.15 -1.01 -25.33
CA LYS A 151 10.52 -2.24 -24.65
C LYS A 151 11.57 -2.94 -25.50
N GLY A 152 12.78 -3.08 -24.96
CA GLY A 152 13.85 -3.90 -25.51
C GLY A 152 14.47 -4.72 -24.38
N HIS A 153 15.78 -4.98 -24.47
CA HIS A 153 16.55 -5.47 -23.33
C HIS A 153 16.41 -4.52 -22.12
N ASP A 154 16.49 -3.22 -22.42
CA ASP A 154 16.20 -2.12 -21.49
C ASP A 154 14.83 -1.49 -21.85
N LEU A 155 14.29 -0.70 -20.93
CA LEU A 155 13.07 0.08 -21.18
C LEU A 155 13.44 1.49 -21.63
N GLY A 156 12.78 1.97 -22.68
CA GLY A 156 12.84 3.39 -23.07
C GLY A 156 11.75 4.18 -22.37
N LEU A 157 12.12 5.31 -21.76
CA LEU A 157 11.22 6.19 -21.00
C LEU A 157 10.80 7.42 -21.83
N ARG A 158 9.60 7.94 -21.56
CA ARG A 158 9.01 9.05 -22.35
C ARG A 158 9.78 10.35 -22.19
N GLU A 159 10.18 10.65 -20.97
CA GLU A 159 10.80 11.90 -20.57
C GLU A 159 12.12 12.07 -21.30
N ARG A 160 12.30 13.24 -21.94
CA ARG A 160 13.50 13.55 -22.73
C ARG A 160 14.31 14.62 -22.01
N SER A 161 15.53 14.25 -21.61
CA SER A 161 16.62 15.12 -21.15
C SER A 161 16.22 16.32 -20.29
N TYR A 162 16.12 16.08 -18.99
CA TYR A 162 16.47 17.06 -17.96
C TYR A 162 17.86 16.69 -17.40
N GLY A 163 18.47 17.54 -16.56
CA GLY A 163 19.81 17.33 -15.99
C GLY A 163 19.90 16.17 -15.00
N LEU A 164 19.57 14.96 -15.44
CA LEU A 164 19.58 13.74 -14.64
C LEU A 164 20.97 13.09 -14.70
N GLU A 165 21.51 12.74 -13.54
CA GLU A 165 22.65 11.84 -13.45
C GLU A 165 22.17 10.38 -13.45
N SER A 166 22.92 9.51 -14.15
CA SER A 166 22.62 8.08 -14.13
C SER A 166 22.71 7.55 -12.71
N THR A 167 21.66 6.86 -12.26
CA THR A 167 21.52 6.41 -10.87
C THR A 167 21.18 4.93 -10.85
N ASN A 168 21.99 4.15 -10.13
CA ASN A 168 21.83 2.70 -9.96
C ASN A 168 21.28 2.34 -8.58
N GLY A 169 21.03 1.05 -8.36
CA GLY A 169 20.61 0.52 -7.07
C GLY A 169 19.23 1.04 -6.65
N LEU A 170 18.33 1.20 -7.62
CA LEU A 170 16.99 1.72 -7.40
C LEU A 170 16.02 0.58 -7.06
N THR A 171 15.13 0.83 -6.11
CA THR A 171 13.96 -0.03 -5.85
C THR A 171 12.78 0.45 -6.70
N TYR A 172 12.09 -0.48 -7.37
CA TYR A 172 11.05 -0.13 -8.32
C TYR A 172 9.96 -1.19 -8.46
N ILE A 173 8.85 -0.76 -9.06
CA ILE A 173 7.73 -1.60 -9.45
C ILE A 173 7.27 -1.22 -10.86
N ILE A 174 6.87 -2.21 -11.66
CA ILE A 174 6.31 -1.98 -13.00
C ILE A 174 4.93 -2.60 -13.05
N GLY A 175 3.97 -1.90 -13.65
CA GLY A 175 2.65 -2.47 -13.85
C GLY A 175 1.65 -1.47 -14.37
N ASN A 176 0.38 -1.75 -14.12
CA ASN A 176 -0.71 -0.89 -14.58
C ASN A 176 -1.87 -0.86 -13.56
N GLU A 177 -2.98 -0.28 -13.96
CA GLU A 177 -4.18 -0.10 -13.13
C GLU A 177 -5.00 -1.40 -12.94
N GLN A 178 -4.75 -2.44 -13.72
CA GLN A 178 -5.50 -3.70 -13.72
C GLN A 178 -4.74 -4.83 -13.03
N ARG A 179 -5.34 -5.41 -11.99
CA ARG A 179 -4.81 -6.54 -11.23
C ARG A 179 -5.59 -7.81 -11.48
N TRP A 180 -4.90 -8.94 -11.55
CA TRP A 180 -5.50 -10.27 -11.51
C TRP A 180 -5.37 -10.86 -10.10
N LEU A 181 -6.49 -11.13 -9.45
CA LEU A 181 -6.56 -11.78 -8.14
C LEU A 181 -6.80 -13.28 -8.32
N SER A 182 -5.97 -14.10 -7.65
CA SER A 182 -6.00 -15.56 -7.77
C SER A 182 -6.00 -16.08 -9.22
N GLY A 183 -5.41 -15.31 -10.16
CA GLY A 183 -5.37 -15.62 -11.59
C GLY A 183 -6.74 -15.66 -12.31
N ARG A 184 -7.83 -15.21 -11.67
CA ARG A 184 -9.21 -15.39 -12.17
C ARG A 184 -10.01 -14.11 -12.22
N ILE A 185 -9.82 -13.23 -11.25
CA ILE A 185 -10.63 -12.02 -11.10
C ILE A 185 -9.80 -10.83 -11.57
N SER A 186 -10.29 -10.13 -12.59
CA SER A 186 -9.69 -8.88 -13.04
C SER A 186 -10.35 -7.73 -12.30
N ALA A 187 -9.56 -6.99 -11.53
CA ALA A 187 -10.01 -5.81 -10.79
C ALA A 187 -9.17 -4.58 -11.15
N VAL A 188 -9.77 -3.40 -11.13
CA VAL A 188 -9.15 -2.14 -11.57
C VAL A 188 -9.16 -1.11 -10.45
N ALA A 189 -8.04 -0.39 -10.34
CA ALA A 189 -7.93 0.84 -9.56
C ALA A 189 -7.27 1.90 -10.44
N HIS A 190 -7.78 3.12 -10.48
CA HIS A 190 -7.23 4.20 -11.29
C HIS A 190 -7.26 5.53 -10.56
N VAL A 191 -6.43 6.46 -11.04
CA VAL A 191 -6.35 7.83 -10.48
C VAL A 191 -7.34 8.74 -11.19
N GLN A 192 -8.02 9.57 -10.41
CA GLN A 192 -8.91 10.62 -10.89
C GLN A 192 -8.56 11.97 -10.23
N GLY A 193 -8.51 13.05 -11.00
CA GLY A 193 -8.34 14.40 -10.46
C GLY A 193 -9.56 14.84 -9.64
N ARG A 194 -9.33 15.39 -8.43
CA ARG A 194 -10.41 15.82 -7.54
C ARG A 194 -10.77 17.30 -7.80
N GLY A 195 -11.80 17.52 -8.61
CA GLY A 195 -12.39 18.84 -8.88
C GLY A 195 -11.85 19.57 -10.12
N ARG A 196 -12.80 20.00 -10.97
CA ARG A 196 -12.70 20.61 -12.33
C ARG A 196 -12.30 19.65 -13.45
N ASN A 197 -13.17 19.64 -14.46
CA ASN A 197 -13.14 18.83 -15.68
C ASN A 197 -11.74 18.76 -16.32
N ASP A 198 -11.37 17.52 -16.62
CA ASP A 198 -10.36 17.05 -17.56
C ASP A 198 -8.87 17.27 -17.24
N THR A 199 -8.16 16.14 -17.35
CA THR A 199 -6.70 15.87 -17.28
C THR A 199 -6.14 15.54 -15.89
N ASN A 200 -5.35 14.46 -15.82
CA ASN A 200 -4.59 13.98 -14.65
C ASN A 200 -3.47 14.95 -14.19
N SER A 201 -3.57 16.23 -14.56
CA SER A 201 -2.65 17.31 -14.21
C SER A 201 -3.38 18.27 -13.29
N THR A 202 -2.97 18.31 -12.03
CA THR A 202 -3.56 19.19 -11.02
C THR A 202 -2.48 20.12 -10.48
N SER A 203 -2.70 21.43 -10.56
CA SER A 203 -1.77 22.42 -10.02
C SER A 203 -1.95 22.53 -8.50
N SER A 204 -0.85 22.52 -7.74
CA SER A 204 -0.94 22.70 -6.30
C SER A 204 -1.56 24.04 -5.91
N SER A 205 -2.45 24.00 -4.92
CA SER A 205 -3.08 25.20 -4.32
C SER A 205 -2.03 26.10 -3.66
N ASN A 206 -2.44 27.31 -3.24
CA ASN A 206 -1.59 28.28 -2.54
C ASN A 206 -1.01 27.78 -1.20
N HIS A 207 -1.36 26.56 -0.79
CA HIS A 207 -0.86 25.88 0.41
C HIS A 207 -0.05 24.62 0.06
N GLY A 208 0.35 24.45 -1.20
CA GLY A 208 1.16 23.32 -1.64
C GLY A 208 0.43 21.98 -1.68
N PHE A 209 -0.91 21.99 -1.59
CA PHE A 209 -1.72 20.78 -1.66
C PHE A 209 -2.32 20.58 -3.05
N THR A 210 -2.22 19.34 -3.53
CA THR A 210 -2.87 18.85 -4.75
C THR A 210 -3.71 17.63 -4.41
N TYR A 211 -5.01 17.65 -4.69
CA TYR A 211 -5.93 16.58 -4.31
C TYR A 211 -6.22 15.64 -5.48
N PHE A 212 -6.29 14.35 -5.18
CA PHE A 212 -6.65 13.31 -6.15
C PHE A 212 -7.39 12.18 -5.47
N ASP A 213 -8.16 11.45 -6.26
CA ASP A 213 -8.89 10.27 -5.83
C ASP A 213 -8.30 9.03 -6.49
N ILE A 214 -8.36 7.90 -5.77
CA ILE A 214 -8.16 6.57 -6.33
C ILE A 214 -9.50 5.88 -6.31
N VAL A 215 -10.02 5.56 -7.49
CA VAL A 215 -11.29 4.85 -7.66
C VAL A 215 -11.01 3.39 -7.96
N PHE A 216 -11.53 2.48 -7.15
CA PHE A 216 -11.18 1.06 -7.22
C PHE A 216 -12.35 0.11 -6.97
N ASP A 217 -12.23 -1.10 -7.52
CA ASP A 217 -13.18 -2.18 -7.28
C ASP A 217 -13.13 -2.62 -5.80
N PRO A 218 -14.28 -2.84 -5.12
CA PRO A 218 -14.25 -3.14 -3.69
C PRO A 218 -13.47 -4.41 -3.33
N VAL A 219 -13.39 -5.39 -4.23
CA VAL A 219 -12.54 -6.61 -4.07
C VAL A 219 -11.04 -6.30 -3.89
N LEU A 220 -10.59 -5.10 -4.27
CA LEU A 220 -9.22 -4.64 -4.04
C LEU A 220 -9.01 -4.09 -2.61
N ALA A 221 -10.03 -4.03 -1.75
CA ALA A 221 -9.84 -3.63 -0.36
C ALA A 221 -8.92 -4.62 0.37
N GLY A 222 -7.96 -4.10 1.13
CA GLY A 222 -6.94 -4.89 1.82
C GLY A 222 -5.70 -5.20 0.98
N HIS A 223 -5.73 -4.89 -0.31
CA HIS A 223 -4.56 -5.01 -1.19
C HIS A 223 -3.68 -3.75 -1.17
N THR A 224 -2.44 -3.87 -1.63
CA THR A 224 -1.54 -2.72 -1.80
C THR A 224 -1.57 -2.18 -3.23
N ALA A 225 -1.26 -0.90 -3.40
CA ALA A 225 -0.96 -0.31 -4.70
C ALA A 225 0.22 0.67 -4.54
N THR A 226 0.89 1.01 -5.63
CA THR A 226 1.98 1.99 -5.61
C THR A 226 1.58 3.23 -6.35
N VAL A 227 1.62 4.37 -5.67
CA VAL A 227 1.35 5.69 -6.24
C VAL A 227 2.68 6.35 -6.56
N GLY A 228 2.79 6.86 -7.78
CA GLY A 228 3.88 7.73 -8.22
C GLY A 228 3.33 9.12 -8.48
N VAL A 229 4.08 10.14 -8.11
CA VAL A 229 3.82 11.52 -8.48
C VAL A 229 5.08 12.14 -9.05
N HIS A 230 4.95 12.96 -10.08
CA HIS A 230 6.02 13.85 -10.51
C HIS A 230 5.49 15.15 -11.10
N THR A 231 6.35 16.16 -11.15
CA THR A 231 6.13 17.40 -11.91
C THR A 231 6.57 17.25 -13.37
N GLU A 232 5.85 17.89 -14.29
CA GLU A 232 6.26 17.99 -15.70
C GLU A 232 7.33 19.08 -15.91
N GLY A 233 8.27 18.86 -16.85
CA GLY A 233 9.34 19.81 -17.18
C GLY A 233 10.53 19.74 -16.23
N ASN A 234 10.39 20.33 -15.03
CA ASN A 234 11.38 20.24 -13.96
C ASN A 234 11.00 19.09 -13.03
N ARG A 235 11.64 17.93 -13.15
CA ARG A 235 11.22 16.75 -12.42
C ARG A 235 11.49 16.87 -10.91
N MET A 236 10.42 16.70 -10.15
CA MET A 236 10.40 16.46 -8.72
C MET A 236 9.45 15.30 -8.51
N GLY A 237 9.98 14.15 -8.12
CA GLY A 237 9.24 12.91 -7.96
C GLY A 237 9.03 12.51 -6.52
N GLY A 238 7.94 11.79 -6.28
CA GLY A 238 7.64 11.10 -5.03
C GLY A 238 6.91 9.81 -5.32
N ALA A 239 7.05 8.81 -4.45
CA ALA A 239 6.30 7.57 -4.57
C ALA A 239 5.99 6.98 -3.21
N LYS A 240 4.89 6.24 -3.13
CA LYS A 240 4.44 5.60 -1.90
C LYS A 240 3.69 4.31 -2.20
N VAL A 241 4.01 3.25 -1.46
CA VAL A 241 3.15 2.07 -1.37
C VAL A 241 2.01 2.38 -0.40
N ILE A 242 0.79 2.16 -0.84
CA ILE A 242 -0.44 2.41 -0.09
C ILE A 242 -1.24 1.12 0.06
N THR A 243 -2.05 1.01 1.11
CA THR A 243 -3.16 0.06 1.14
C THR A 243 -4.37 0.69 0.49
N LEU A 244 -5.08 -0.07 -0.34
CA LEU A 244 -6.43 0.25 -0.76
C LEU A 244 -7.36 -0.06 0.42
N ARG A 245 -7.69 0.99 1.15
CA ARG A 245 -8.56 0.93 2.34
C ARG A 245 -10.00 1.03 1.86
N GLY A 246 -10.83 0.04 2.16
CA GLY A 246 -12.25 0.10 1.83
C GLY A 246 -13.07 -0.79 2.75
N GLY A 247 -14.31 -0.37 3.00
CA GLY A 247 -15.30 -1.12 3.77
C GLY A 247 -14.92 -1.48 5.20
N GLU A 248 -15.84 -2.14 5.89
CA GLU A 248 -15.55 -2.94 7.07
C GLU A 248 -15.26 -4.38 6.63
N PHE A 249 -14.33 -5.06 7.30
CA PHE A 249 -14.17 -6.50 7.08
C PHE A 249 -15.11 -7.26 8.02
N VAL A 250 -15.83 -8.24 7.48
CA VAL A 250 -16.85 -8.99 8.20
C VAL A 250 -16.58 -10.48 8.04
N ALA A 251 -16.71 -11.24 9.13
CA ALA A 251 -16.61 -12.70 9.10
C ALA A 251 -17.64 -13.31 10.05
N PRO A 252 -18.41 -14.32 9.62
CA PRO A 252 -19.31 -15.03 10.52
C PRO A 252 -18.52 -15.94 11.46
N ASP A 253 -18.98 -16.04 12.71
CA ASP A 253 -18.50 -17.03 13.67
C ASP A 253 -18.68 -18.45 13.12
N VAL A 254 -17.66 -19.31 13.30
CA VAL A 254 -17.71 -20.71 12.87
C VAL A 254 -17.79 -21.64 14.07
N LYS A 255 -18.76 -22.56 14.06
CA LYS A 255 -18.93 -23.59 15.10
C LYS A 255 -18.15 -24.85 14.73
N ILE A 256 -17.38 -25.38 15.68
CA ILE A 256 -16.49 -26.52 15.49
C ILE A 256 -16.83 -27.58 16.55
N PRO A 257 -17.12 -28.84 16.17
CA PRO A 257 -17.41 -29.89 17.15
C PRO A 257 -16.18 -30.26 17.97
N VAL A 258 -16.34 -30.48 19.28
CA VAL A 258 -15.25 -30.98 20.13
C VAL A 258 -15.17 -32.50 20.00
N THR A 259 -14.18 -33.00 19.25
CA THR A 259 -13.99 -34.43 18.97
C THR A 259 -12.81 -35.04 19.74
N GLY A 260 -11.96 -34.21 20.34
CA GLY A 260 -10.69 -34.63 20.94
C GLY A 260 -9.55 -34.76 19.92
N LYS A 261 -9.73 -34.20 18.72
CA LYS A 261 -8.75 -34.18 17.62
C LYS A 261 -8.62 -32.75 17.06
N THR A 262 -7.68 -32.56 16.15
CA THR A 262 -7.60 -31.33 15.35
C THR A 262 -8.71 -31.35 14.30
N GLU A 263 -9.55 -30.32 14.33
CA GLU A 263 -10.60 -30.05 13.35
C GLU A 263 -10.18 -28.89 12.44
N TYR A 264 -10.63 -28.90 11.19
CA TYR A 264 -10.38 -27.82 10.23
C TYR A 264 -11.67 -27.04 10.00
N ALA A 265 -11.63 -25.74 10.28
CA ALA A 265 -12.76 -24.85 10.13
C ALA A 265 -12.51 -23.89 8.97
N THR A 266 -13.45 -23.81 8.05
CA THR A 266 -13.43 -22.85 6.95
C THR A 266 -14.25 -21.63 7.33
N MET A 267 -13.63 -20.46 7.30
CA MET A 267 -14.27 -19.17 7.57
C MET A 267 -14.22 -18.31 6.32
N ARG A 268 -15.35 -17.69 5.95
CA ARG A 268 -15.39 -16.74 4.85
C ARG A 268 -15.17 -15.32 5.37
N ILE A 269 -14.26 -14.59 4.74
CA ILE A 269 -13.96 -13.19 5.06
C ILE A 269 -14.53 -12.32 3.93
N LEU A 270 -15.34 -11.35 4.33
CA LEU A 270 -16.05 -10.45 3.45
C LEU A 270 -15.59 -9.01 3.65
N ILE A 271 -15.73 -8.21 2.61
CA ILE A 271 -15.64 -6.76 2.60
C ILE A 271 -17.07 -6.25 2.53
N ASP A 272 -17.49 -5.44 3.50
CA ASP A 272 -18.71 -4.65 3.44
C ASP A 272 -18.32 -3.21 3.09
N PRO A 273 -18.44 -2.79 1.82
CA PRO A 273 -18.14 -1.43 1.37
C PRO A 273 -18.99 -0.36 2.06
N GLY A 274 -20.12 -0.75 2.67
CA GLY A 274 -21.13 0.15 3.20
C GLY A 274 -22.13 0.61 2.14
N ASP A 275 -23.00 1.54 2.54
CA ASP A 275 -23.92 2.29 1.67
C ASP A 275 -24.78 1.45 0.71
N GLY A 276 -25.11 0.21 1.11
CA GLY A 276 -25.99 -0.69 0.37
C GLY A 276 -25.37 -1.37 -0.85
N MET A 277 -24.03 -1.36 -0.97
CA MET A 277 -23.32 -1.97 -2.11
C MET A 277 -23.30 -3.51 -2.08
N GLY A 278 -23.77 -4.14 -1.01
CA GLY A 278 -23.63 -5.58 -0.78
C GLY A 278 -22.22 -5.93 -0.28
N THR A 279 -21.91 -7.22 -0.12
CA THR A 279 -20.60 -7.67 0.36
C THR A 279 -19.78 -8.29 -0.77
N GLU A 280 -18.47 -8.07 -0.75
CA GLU A 280 -17.50 -8.73 -1.62
C GLU A 280 -16.63 -9.72 -0.85
N ASN A 281 -16.03 -10.70 -1.52
CA ASN A 281 -15.08 -11.62 -0.88
C ASN A 281 -13.70 -10.95 -0.73
N LEU A 282 -13.05 -11.11 0.43
CA LEU A 282 -11.66 -10.70 0.60
C LEU A 282 -10.73 -11.78 0.03
N ILE A 283 -10.18 -11.56 -1.16
CA ILE A 283 -9.51 -12.62 -1.94
C ILE A 283 -8.00 -12.43 -1.94
N ASP A 284 -7.24 -13.52 -1.75
CA ASP A 284 -5.78 -13.51 -1.91
C ASP A 284 -5.05 -12.55 -0.95
N VAL A 285 -5.53 -12.49 0.30
CA VAL A 285 -4.98 -11.64 1.36
C VAL A 285 -4.45 -12.49 2.50
N GLU A 286 -3.23 -12.18 2.95
CA GLU A 286 -2.64 -12.80 4.14
C GLU A 286 -3.18 -12.12 5.41
N LEU A 287 -3.77 -12.92 6.29
CA LEU A 287 -4.39 -12.45 7.53
C LEU A 287 -3.42 -12.61 8.71
N VAL A 288 -3.53 -11.70 9.68
CA VAL A 288 -2.71 -11.76 10.89
C VAL A 288 -3.23 -12.87 11.81
N PRO A 289 -2.42 -13.88 12.16
CA PRO A 289 -2.89 -15.03 12.93
C PRO A 289 -3.49 -14.66 14.29
N THR A 290 -2.95 -13.63 14.96
CA THR A 290 -3.41 -13.18 16.28
C THR A 290 -4.78 -12.49 16.25
N SER A 291 -5.33 -12.22 15.06
CA SER A 291 -6.70 -11.70 14.92
C SER A 291 -7.75 -12.81 15.05
N PHE A 292 -7.35 -14.08 15.06
CA PHE A 292 -8.25 -15.20 15.28
C PHE A 292 -8.33 -15.58 16.76
N THR A 293 -9.54 -15.86 17.24
CA THR A 293 -9.77 -16.37 18.59
C THR A 293 -10.67 -17.59 18.55
N VAL A 294 -10.54 -18.46 19.55
CA VAL A 294 -11.42 -19.62 19.72
C VAL A 294 -11.93 -19.70 21.15
N GLU A 295 -13.21 -19.97 21.31
CA GLU A 295 -13.87 -20.06 22.62
C GLU A 295 -14.74 -21.32 22.72
N PRO A 296 -14.84 -21.98 23.89
CA PRO A 296 -14.08 -21.71 25.10
C PRO A 296 -12.66 -22.26 25.03
N LEU A 297 -11.69 -21.52 25.58
CA LEU A 297 -10.28 -21.96 25.64
C LEU A 297 -10.06 -23.24 26.47
N SER A 298 -11.02 -23.61 27.32
CA SER A 298 -10.96 -24.87 28.08
C SER A 298 -11.01 -26.12 27.19
N ASN A 299 -11.63 -26.01 26.00
CA ASN A 299 -11.89 -27.15 25.12
C ASN A 299 -11.22 -27.00 23.76
N CYS A 300 -10.60 -25.85 23.48
CA CYS A 300 -10.24 -25.46 22.12
C CYS A 300 -8.98 -24.60 22.10
N ARG A 301 -8.11 -24.82 21.10
CA ARG A 301 -6.96 -23.95 20.84
C ARG A 301 -6.65 -23.92 19.34
N ILE A 302 -6.35 -22.74 18.81
CA ILE A 302 -5.91 -22.60 17.41
C ILE A 302 -4.53 -23.27 17.25
N ASN A 303 -4.42 -24.11 16.22
CA ASN A 303 -3.18 -24.73 15.80
C ASN A 303 -2.57 -23.90 14.65
N TYR A 304 -1.79 -22.89 15.03
CA TYR A 304 -1.17 -21.95 14.09
C TYR A 304 -0.25 -22.62 13.06
N ARG A 305 0.32 -23.79 13.38
CA ARG A 305 1.25 -24.50 12.48
C ARG A 305 0.51 -25.19 11.33
N LEU A 306 -0.73 -25.63 11.56
CA LEU A 306 -1.54 -26.35 10.58
C LEU A 306 -2.62 -25.48 9.93
N SER A 307 -2.72 -24.22 10.35
CA SER A 307 -3.66 -23.25 9.77
C SER A 307 -3.04 -22.58 8.55
N ASP A 308 -3.88 -22.28 7.57
CA ASP A 308 -3.56 -21.40 6.46
C ASP A 308 -4.28 -20.07 6.71
N PHE A 309 -3.53 -18.98 6.81
CA PHE A 309 -4.06 -17.65 7.11
C PHE A 309 -4.24 -16.79 5.85
N ARG A 310 -4.08 -17.36 4.66
CA ARG A 310 -4.36 -16.68 3.40
C ARG A 310 -5.78 -16.99 2.94
N THR A 311 -6.51 -15.96 2.49
CA THR A 311 -7.81 -16.18 1.86
C THR A 311 -7.67 -16.71 0.44
N ASP A 312 -8.50 -17.67 0.08
CA ASP A 312 -8.53 -18.24 -1.27
C ASP A 312 -9.36 -17.39 -2.25
N HIS A 313 -9.59 -17.93 -3.45
CA HIS A 313 -10.40 -17.28 -4.51
C HIS A 313 -11.89 -17.12 -4.18
N ASN A 314 -12.39 -17.73 -3.10
CA ASN A 314 -13.74 -17.58 -2.58
C ASN A 314 -13.77 -16.68 -1.33
N GLY A 315 -12.62 -16.10 -0.94
CA GLY A 315 -12.46 -15.36 0.30
C GLY A 315 -12.51 -16.24 1.54
N GLU A 316 -12.19 -17.53 1.41
CA GLU A 316 -12.24 -18.50 2.50
C GLU A 316 -10.84 -18.74 3.07
N VAL A 317 -10.76 -18.87 4.39
CA VAL A 317 -9.54 -19.18 5.15
C VAL A 317 -9.77 -20.47 5.95
N THR A 318 -8.74 -21.33 6.02
CA THR A 318 -8.84 -22.63 6.70
C THR A 318 -8.00 -22.65 7.97
N ILE A 319 -8.68 -22.67 9.12
CA ILE A 319 -8.04 -22.63 10.44
C ILE A 319 -8.12 -24.01 11.09
N ALA A 320 -6.97 -24.52 11.52
CA ALA A 320 -6.88 -25.75 12.30
C ALA A 320 -7.09 -25.44 13.79
N VAL A 321 -7.95 -26.21 14.45
CA VAL A 321 -8.27 -26.05 15.87
C VAL A 321 -8.11 -27.39 16.58
N ASP A 322 -7.19 -27.45 17.55
CA ASP A 322 -7.07 -28.58 18.45
C ASP A 322 -8.26 -28.56 19.42
N THR A 323 -9.05 -29.64 19.45
CA THR A 323 -10.18 -29.79 20.38
C THR A 323 -9.83 -30.79 21.48
N PHE A 324 -10.24 -30.47 22.72
CA PHE A 324 -9.97 -31.27 23.91
C PHE A 324 -11.29 -31.72 24.52
N LYS A 325 -11.48 -33.03 24.70
CA LYS A 325 -12.62 -33.55 25.47
C LYS A 325 -12.44 -33.16 26.93
N SER A 326 -13.50 -32.64 27.56
CA SER A 326 -13.50 -32.43 29.01
C SER A 326 -13.31 -33.77 29.74
N ALA A 327 -12.44 -33.77 30.76
CA ALA A 327 -12.10 -34.94 31.57
C ALA A 327 -13.29 -35.50 32.38
N ASP A 328 -14.40 -34.76 32.47
CA ASP A 328 -15.59 -35.15 33.24
C ASP A 328 -16.57 -36.08 32.48
N SER A 329 -16.20 -36.57 31.30
CA SER A 329 -17.08 -37.37 30.42
C SER A 329 -17.21 -38.86 30.77
N ASN A 330 -16.81 -39.30 31.97
CA ASN A 330 -17.13 -40.65 32.48
C ASN A 330 -18.60 -40.83 32.90
N SER A 331 -19.45 -39.82 32.68
CA SER A 331 -20.91 -39.91 32.84
C SER A 331 -21.55 -40.31 31.51
N SER A 332 -22.19 -41.48 31.49
CA SER A 332 -22.95 -42.07 30.36
C SER A 332 -24.23 -41.32 30.00
N LYS A 333 -24.18 -39.99 29.93
CA LYS A 333 -25.23 -39.12 29.40
C LYS A 333 -24.61 -38.18 28.37
N GLU A 334 -24.67 -38.60 27.12
CA GLU A 334 -24.53 -37.72 25.96
C GLU A 334 -25.62 -36.65 26.02
N THR A 335 -25.30 -35.46 26.56
CA THR A 335 -26.18 -34.30 26.45
C THR A 335 -25.33 -33.04 26.32
N SER A 336 -25.51 -32.36 25.19
CA SER A 336 -24.74 -31.23 24.61
C SER A 336 -23.41 -31.62 23.95
N SER A 337 -23.39 -31.59 22.62
CA SER A 337 -22.15 -31.49 21.84
C SER A 337 -21.46 -30.20 22.28
N SER A 338 -20.38 -30.30 23.05
CA SER A 338 -19.56 -29.12 23.30
C SER A 338 -18.99 -28.65 21.96
N GLU A 339 -19.24 -27.38 21.61
CA GLU A 339 -18.73 -26.75 20.40
C GLU A 339 -17.71 -25.68 20.77
N CYS A 340 -16.70 -25.53 19.93
CA CYS A 340 -15.85 -24.35 19.89
C CYS A 340 -16.46 -23.33 18.93
N THR A 341 -16.24 -22.05 19.19
CA THR A 341 -16.56 -20.94 18.29
C THR A 341 -15.26 -20.28 17.88
N LEU A 342 -14.93 -20.38 16.59
CA LEU A 342 -13.85 -19.62 15.97
C LEU A 342 -14.39 -18.26 15.53
N LYS A 343 -13.64 -17.21 15.85
CA LYS A 343 -13.94 -15.82 15.49
C LYS A 343 -12.73 -15.17 14.85
N TRP A 344 -12.96 -14.17 14.02
CA TRP A 344 -11.94 -13.27 13.51
C TRP A 344 -12.27 -11.83 13.88
N ASN A 345 -11.37 -11.19 14.62
CA ASN A 345 -11.53 -9.82 15.08
C ASN A 345 -10.96 -8.86 14.05
N ALA A 346 -11.79 -8.46 13.09
CA ALA A 346 -11.43 -7.55 12.03
C ALA A 346 -10.89 -6.21 12.57
N SER A 347 -9.75 -5.78 12.03
CA SER A 347 -9.21 -4.43 12.19
C SER A 347 -8.22 -4.14 11.06
N ALA A 348 -7.84 -2.87 10.89
CA ALA A 348 -6.80 -2.49 9.94
C ALA A 348 -5.44 -3.17 10.21
N GLY A 349 -5.20 -3.67 11.43
CA GLY A 349 -4.02 -4.46 11.79
C GLY A 349 -4.20 -5.97 11.65
N SER A 350 -5.30 -6.44 11.05
CA SER A 350 -5.63 -7.87 10.92
C SER A 350 -5.26 -8.48 9.56
N ILE A 351 -4.65 -7.68 8.69
CA ILE A 351 -4.17 -8.08 7.37
C ILE A 351 -2.70 -7.65 7.22
N TYR A 352 -1.89 -8.44 6.52
CA TYR A 352 -0.53 -8.04 6.18
C TYR A 352 -0.50 -7.24 4.87
N TYR A 353 0.47 -6.35 4.77
CA TYR A 353 0.82 -5.70 3.50
C TYR A 353 1.45 -6.73 2.55
N GLU A 354 1.11 -6.66 1.25
CA GLU A 354 1.65 -7.59 0.25
C GLU A 354 3.16 -7.40 -0.01
N TYR A 355 3.64 -6.16 0.10
CA TYR A 355 5.05 -5.79 -0.10
C TYR A 355 5.37 -4.45 0.58
#